data_AF-A0A661NM80-F1
#
_entry.id   AF-A0A661NM80-F1
#
_cell.length_a   1.000
_cell.length_b   1.000
_cell.length_c   1.000
_cell.angle_alpha   90.00
_cell.angle_beta   90.00
_cell.angle_gamma   90.00
#
_symmetry.space_group_name_H-M   'P 1'
#
loop_
_entity.id
_entity.type
_entity.pdbx_description
1 polymer ?
#
loop_
_entity_poly.entity_id
_entity_poly.type
_entity_poly.pdbx_seq_one_letter_code
_entity_poly.pdbx_strand_id
1 'polypeptide(L)'
;MGKYDKLSEAELFEAWAAGKPGPQTPVLKALAAKGTTTAAEFIHGCIFKQSTGRAAKSVIKQLAAVGDASAPFIARLIAQPDAVQDARPDEWKQLLRDLGDAGIAACRAELQTCLEAYRASFAALDEELLSAPEDLRPVARKRALAGFSGGSDAEAALTEAKALQALWAPHLDAAWVNWTAAWQTRNRVLSNLAIAIETLGSLAGETFEPRQVSEGGSLVLASV
;
A
#
# COMPACT_ATOMS: atom_id res chain seq x y z
N MET A 1 35.64 -2.18 13.66
CA MET A 1 34.70 -3.01 14.43
C MET A 1 33.89 -2.09 15.32
N GLY A 2 32.59 -1.97 15.05
CA GLY A 2 31.63 -1.27 15.88
C GLY A 2 31.23 -2.09 17.10
N LYS A 3 30.68 -1.40 18.11
CA LYS A 3 30.21 -1.97 19.39
C LYS A 3 29.24 -3.15 19.23
N TYR A 4 28.48 -3.20 18.14
CA TYR A 4 27.37 -4.14 17.93
C TYR A 4 27.73 -5.33 17.01
N ASP A 5 28.89 -5.31 16.34
CA ASP A 5 29.22 -6.26 15.28
C ASP A 5 29.34 -7.72 15.77
N LYS A 6 29.67 -7.91 17.05
CA LYS A 6 29.88 -9.23 17.66
C LYS A 6 28.64 -9.80 18.38
N LEU A 7 27.58 -9.02 18.49
CA LEU A 7 26.37 -9.43 19.20
C LEU A 7 25.55 -10.42 18.36
N SER A 8 24.87 -11.33 19.03
CA SER A 8 23.80 -12.17 18.47
C SER A 8 22.57 -11.34 18.11
N GLU A 9 21.65 -11.90 17.33
CA GLU A 9 20.38 -11.23 16.98
C GLU A 9 19.54 -10.92 18.22
N ALA A 10 19.46 -11.84 19.19
CA ALA A 10 18.75 -11.63 20.44
C ALA A 10 19.30 -10.43 21.22
N GLU A 11 20.64 -10.37 21.37
CA GLU A 11 21.31 -9.24 22.04
C GLU A 11 21.10 -7.91 21.28
N LEU A 12 21.00 -7.96 19.95
CA LEU A 12 20.70 -6.77 19.13
C LEU A 12 19.24 -6.31 19.28
N PHE A 13 18.29 -7.23 19.41
CA PHE A 13 16.88 -6.90 19.69
C PHE A 13 16.73 -6.26 21.07
N GLU A 14 17.42 -6.81 22.08
CA GLU A 14 17.48 -6.23 23.42
C GLU A 14 18.15 -4.84 23.41
N ALA A 15 19.26 -4.69 22.68
CA ALA A 15 19.93 -3.40 22.53
C ALA A 15 19.01 -2.35 21.88
N TRP A 16 18.21 -2.74 20.88
CA TRP A 16 17.19 -1.87 20.29
C TRP A 16 16.12 -1.47 21.30
N ALA A 17 15.59 -2.44 22.06
CA ALA A 17 14.55 -2.20 23.06
C ALA A 17 15.02 -1.29 24.20
N ALA A 18 16.29 -1.41 24.61
CA ALA A 18 16.92 -0.59 25.65
C ALA A 18 17.34 0.82 25.17
N GLY A 19 17.40 1.05 23.86
CA GLY A 19 17.83 2.31 23.28
C GLY A 19 16.79 3.43 23.38
N LYS A 20 17.25 4.68 23.26
CA LYS A 20 16.37 5.86 23.26
C LYS A 20 15.51 5.91 21.98
N PRO A 21 14.33 6.55 22.03
CA PRO A 21 13.49 6.76 20.84
C PRO A 21 14.27 7.48 19.74
N GLY A 22 14.26 6.93 18.52
CA GLY A 22 14.97 7.47 17.36
C GLY A 22 15.66 6.39 16.52
N PRO A 23 16.24 6.74 15.37
CA PRO A 23 16.90 5.79 14.49
C PRO A 23 18.21 5.28 15.12
N GLN A 24 18.19 4.07 15.67
CA GLN A 24 19.39 3.39 16.19
C GLN A 24 20.15 2.71 15.04
N THR A 25 20.59 3.50 14.07
CA THR A 25 21.23 3.03 12.83
C THR A 25 22.37 2.04 13.04
N PRO A 26 23.24 2.15 14.07
CA PRO A 26 24.27 1.14 14.33
C PRO A 26 23.71 -0.26 14.65
N VAL A 27 22.61 -0.35 15.38
CA VAL A 27 21.95 -1.63 15.71
C VAL A 27 21.32 -2.23 14.45
N LEU A 28 20.60 -1.41 13.68
CA LEU A 28 19.98 -1.85 12.42
C LEU A 28 21.02 -2.31 11.39
N LYS A 29 22.20 -1.65 11.32
CA LYS A 29 23.33 -2.09 10.48
C LYS A 29 23.88 -3.44 10.90
N ALA A 30 24.04 -3.66 12.21
CA ALA A 30 24.53 -4.92 12.74
C ALA A 30 23.53 -6.07 12.52
N LEU A 31 22.23 -5.78 12.61
CA LEU A 31 21.17 -6.71 12.23
C LEU A 31 21.18 -7.01 10.73
N ALA A 32 21.29 -5.99 9.88
CA ALA A 32 21.35 -6.18 8.44
C ALA A 32 22.51 -7.08 8.01
N ALA A 33 23.67 -6.91 8.64
CA ALA A 33 24.85 -7.74 8.40
C ALA A 33 24.68 -9.22 8.76
N LYS A 34 23.62 -9.60 9.49
CA LYS A 34 23.30 -11.01 9.76
C LYS A 34 22.75 -11.73 8.52
N GLY A 35 22.11 -11.00 7.60
CA GLY A 35 21.58 -11.59 6.37
C GLY A 35 20.41 -12.57 6.57
N THR A 36 19.77 -12.58 7.74
CA THR A 36 18.71 -13.54 8.08
C THR A 36 17.31 -12.97 7.88
N THR A 37 16.33 -13.85 7.68
CA THR A 37 14.91 -13.48 7.61
C THR A 37 14.41 -12.84 8.91
N THR A 38 14.86 -13.32 10.05
CA THR A 38 14.50 -12.76 11.37
C THR A 38 15.00 -11.32 11.51
N ALA A 39 16.23 -11.04 11.09
CA ALA A 39 16.76 -9.68 11.07
C ALA A 39 15.98 -8.78 10.10
N ALA A 40 15.65 -9.27 8.91
CA ALA A 40 14.83 -8.54 7.94
C ALA A 40 13.43 -8.20 8.50
N GLU A 41 12.76 -9.17 9.10
CA GLU A 41 11.43 -8.98 9.72
C GLU A 41 11.47 -7.91 10.81
N PHE A 42 12.47 -7.98 11.69
CA PHE A 42 12.64 -7.00 12.75
C PHE A 42 12.88 -5.59 12.19
N ILE A 43 13.77 -5.45 11.20
CA ILE A 43 14.06 -4.16 10.56
C ILE A 43 12.81 -3.61 9.87
N HIS A 44 12.05 -4.45 9.17
CA HIS A 44 10.77 -4.06 8.58
C HIS A 44 9.78 -3.53 9.64
N GLY A 45 9.60 -4.25 10.75
CA GLY A 45 8.74 -3.82 11.85
C GLY A 45 9.15 -2.48 12.49
N CYS A 46 10.42 -2.09 12.36
CA CYS A 46 10.89 -0.80 12.84
C CYS A 46 10.42 0.39 11.99
N ILE A 47 9.96 0.18 10.74
CA ILE A 47 9.52 1.25 9.83
C ILE A 47 8.34 2.01 10.43
N PHE A 48 7.34 1.30 10.94
CA PHE A 48 6.15 1.91 11.55
C PHE A 48 6.42 2.67 12.86
N LYS A 49 7.53 2.36 13.54
CA LYS A 49 7.95 3.08 14.75
C LYS A 49 8.75 4.35 14.44
N GLN A 50 9.14 4.59 13.19
CA GLN A 50 9.84 5.81 12.82
C GLN A 50 8.86 6.95 12.53
N SER A 51 8.90 7.99 13.35
CA SER A 51 7.98 9.13 13.29
C SER A 51 8.23 10.12 12.15
N THR A 52 9.25 9.91 11.29
CA THR A 52 9.61 10.82 10.20
C THR A 52 10.03 10.09 8.93
N GLY A 53 9.70 10.65 7.75
CA GLY A 53 10.04 10.06 6.45
C GLY A 53 11.55 9.88 6.21
N ARG A 54 12.41 10.74 6.77
CA ARG A 54 13.87 10.59 6.70
C ARG A 54 14.36 9.35 7.45
N ALA A 55 13.75 9.02 8.59
CA ALA A 55 14.10 7.83 9.36
C ALA A 55 13.61 6.56 8.66
N ALA A 56 12.44 6.58 8.02
CA ALA A 56 11.94 5.48 7.20
C ALA A 56 12.91 5.11 6.06
N LYS A 57 13.46 6.10 5.33
CA LYS A 57 14.48 5.87 4.29
C LYS A 57 15.73 5.16 4.82
N SER A 58 16.19 5.51 6.03
CA SER A 58 17.34 4.83 6.64
C SER A 58 17.03 3.38 6.98
N VAL A 59 15.81 3.07 7.42
CA VAL A 59 15.39 1.70 7.76
C VAL A 59 15.26 0.86 6.49
N ILE A 60 14.65 1.39 5.43
CA ILE A 60 14.56 0.74 4.11
C ILE A 60 15.95 0.40 3.57
N LYS A 61 16.90 1.32 3.70
CA LYS A 61 18.30 1.06 3.34
C LYS A 61 18.92 -0.10 4.13
N GLN A 62 18.61 -0.22 5.43
CA GLN A 62 19.11 -1.34 6.23
C GLN A 62 18.41 -2.64 5.87
N LEU A 63 17.11 -2.59 5.57
CA LEU A 63 16.36 -3.75 5.13
C LEU A 63 16.95 -4.33 3.84
N ALA A 64 17.21 -3.47 2.86
CA ALA A 64 17.85 -3.89 1.61
C ALA A 64 19.28 -4.44 1.80
N ALA A 65 20.02 -3.92 2.78
CA ALA A 65 21.35 -4.40 3.11
C ALA A 65 21.37 -5.83 3.72
N VAL A 66 20.20 -6.38 4.10
CA VAL A 66 20.09 -7.79 4.50
C VAL A 66 20.28 -8.73 3.28
N GLY A 67 20.00 -8.26 2.06
CA GLY A 67 20.03 -9.08 0.85
C GLY A 67 18.74 -9.87 0.65
N ASP A 68 18.82 -11.04 0.00
CA ASP A 68 17.67 -11.83 -0.48
C ASP A 68 16.61 -12.10 0.60
N ALA A 69 17.01 -12.28 1.86
CA ALA A 69 16.09 -12.51 2.97
C ALA A 69 15.13 -11.33 3.25
N SER A 70 15.43 -10.14 2.71
CA SER A 70 14.58 -8.96 2.80
C SER A 70 13.51 -8.86 1.70
N ALA A 71 13.61 -9.65 0.63
CA ALA A 71 12.75 -9.53 -0.54
C ALA A 71 11.24 -9.58 -0.21
N PRO A 72 10.73 -10.50 0.63
CA PRO A 72 9.31 -10.53 0.99
C PRO A 72 8.84 -9.26 1.72
N PHE A 73 9.70 -8.68 2.55
CA PHE A 73 9.37 -7.49 3.34
C PHE A 73 9.40 -6.22 2.50
N ILE A 74 10.31 -6.14 1.53
CA ILE A 74 10.33 -5.05 0.55
C ILE A 74 9.08 -5.10 -0.33
N ALA A 75 8.69 -6.28 -0.83
CA ALA A 75 7.47 -6.44 -1.62
C ALA A 75 6.22 -5.98 -0.83
N ARG A 76 6.14 -6.33 0.45
CA ARG A 76 5.06 -5.87 1.36
C ARG A 76 5.03 -4.36 1.56
N LEU A 77 6.18 -3.69 1.63
CA LEU A 77 6.22 -2.24 1.73
C LEU A 77 5.69 -1.56 0.47
N ILE A 78 5.99 -2.13 -0.71
CA ILE A 78 5.45 -1.65 -1.99
C ILE A 78 3.94 -1.89 -2.05
N ALA A 79 3.48 -3.00 -1.48
CA ALA A 79 2.07 -3.35 -1.36
C ALA A 79 1.27 -2.53 -0.33
N GLN A 80 1.94 -1.70 0.47
CA GLN A 80 1.33 -0.89 1.53
C GLN A 80 1.24 0.59 1.12
N PRO A 81 0.11 1.01 0.53
CA PRO A 81 -0.02 2.32 -0.10
C PRO A 81 -0.03 3.51 0.87
N ASP A 82 -0.15 3.27 2.18
CA ASP A 82 -0.25 4.34 3.19
C ASP A 82 1.07 4.58 3.96
N ALA A 83 2.04 3.66 3.92
CA ALA A 83 3.16 3.69 4.87
C ALA A 83 4.44 4.36 4.35
N VAL A 84 4.68 4.40 3.04
CA VAL A 84 5.96 4.89 2.48
C VAL A 84 5.76 5.56 1.11
N GLN A 85 4.92 6.60 1.03
CA GLN A 85 4.68 7.33 -0.23
C GLN A 85 5.85 8.22 -0.71
N ASP A 86 7.00 8.20 -0.02
CA ASP A 86 8.16 9.03 -0.36
C ASP A 86 9.26 8.30 -1.17
N ALA A 87 9.09 7.01 -1.44
CA ALA A 87 9.99 6.23 -2.27
C ALA A 87 9.37 6.04 -3.66
N ARG A 88 10.06 6.56 -4.68
CA ARG A 88 9.57 6.60 -6.05
C ARG A 88 9.52 5.18 -6.64
N PRO A 89 8.54 4.83 -7.49
CA PRO A 89 8.44 3.51 -8.12
C PRO A 89 9.75 3.00 -8.73
N ASP A 90 10.58 3.89 -9.27
CA ASP A 90 11.88 3.51 -9.85
C ASP A 90 12.95 3.14 -8.80
N GLU A 91 12.90 3.71 -7.60
CA GLU A 91 13.78 3.34 -6.49
C GLU A 91 13.43 1.92 -6.01
N TRP A 92 12.14 1.58 -5.93
CA TRP A 92 11.69 0.21 -5.64
C TRP A 92 12.05 -0.79 -6.73
N LYS A 93 11.92 -0.39 -8.01
CA LYS A 93 12.37 -1.20 -9.15
C LYS A 93 13.85 -1.53 -9.07
N GLN A 94 14.69 -0.54 -8.77
CA GLN A 94 16.11 -0.80 -8.66
C GLN A 94 16.42 -1.72 -7.47
N LEU A 95 15.81 -1.45 -6.31
CA LEU A 95 16.02 -2.24 -5.09
C LEU A 95 15.71 -3.72 -5.28
N LEU A 96 14.58 -4.03 -5.92
CA LEU A 96 14.16 -5.41 -6.16
C LEU A 96 14.99 -6.09 -7.25
N ARG A 97 15.46 -5.35 -8.26
CA ARG A 97 16.40 -5.86 -9.26
C ARG A 97 17.75 -6.22 -8.64
N ASP A 98 18.20 -5.44 -7.67
CA ASP A 98 19.45 -5.73 -6.94
C ASP A 98 19.35 -7.02 -6.11
N LEU A 99 18.13 -7.44 -5.74
CA LEU A 99 17.84 -8.72 -5.08
C LEU A 99 17.64 -9.90 -6.07
N GLY A 100 17.78 -9.66 -7.37
CA GLY A 100 17.68 -10.69 -8.40
C GLY A 100 16.39 -11.51 -8.37
N ASP A 101 16.53 -12.82 -8.59
CA ASP A 101 15.40 -13.76 -8.66
C ASP A 101 14.59 -13.82 -7.36
N ALA A 102 15.23 -13.62 -6.20
CA ALA A 102 14.55 -13.57 -4.91
C ALA A 102 13.60 -12.37 -4.83
N GLY A 103 14.02 -11.21 -5.34
CA GLY A 103 13.19 -10.01 -5.46
C GLY A 103 11.96 -10.24 -6.35
N ILE A 104 12.15 -10.86 -7.51
CA ILE A 104 11.07 -11.16 -8.46
C ILE A 104 10.08 -12.17 -7.87
N ALA A 105 10.58 -13.26 -7.25
CA ALA A 105 9.74 -14.26 -6.62
C ALA A 105 8.90 -13.67 -5.47
N ALA A 106 9.48 -12.79 -4.65
CA ALA A 106 8.76 -12.08 -3.60
C ALA A 106 7.68 -11.16 -4.17
N CYS A 107 7.95 -10.44 -5.28
CA CYS A 107 6.94 -9.61 -5.94
C CYS A 107 5.77 -10.44 -6.44
N ARG A 108 6.02 -11.61 -7.04
CA ARG A 108 4.97 -12.52 -7.51
C ARG A 108 4.10 -13.04 -6.37
N ALA A 109 4.71 -13.43 -5.25
CA ALA A 109 4.00 -13.90 -4.07
C ALA A 109 3.12 -12.80 -3.45
N GLU A 110 3.65 -11.59 -3.31
CA GLU A 110 2.89 -10.46 -2.76
C GLU A 110 1.82 -9.97 -3.74
N LEU A 111 2.10 -9.98 -5.05
CA LEU A 111 1.13 -9.66 -6.09
C LEU A 111 -0.11 -10.57 -6.01
N GLN A 112 0.10 -11.87 -5.81
CA GLN A 112 -1.00 -12.82 -5.62
C GLN A 112 -1.84 -12.47 -4.38
N THR A 113 -1.18 -12.12 -3.27
CA THR A 113 -1.85 -11.69 -2.03
C THR A 113 -2.66 -10.40 -2.26
N CYS A 114 -2.09 -9.43 -2.96
CA CYS A 114 -2.77 -8.18 -3.33
C CYS A 114 -3.97 -8.46 -4.24
N LEU A 115 -3.86 -9.36 -5.22
CA LEU A 115 -4.96 -9.74 -6.11
C LEU A 115 -6.12 -10.39 -5.34
N GLU A 116 -5.83 -11.24 -4.37
CA GLU A 116 -6.84 -11.86 -3.51
C GLU A 116 -7.53 -10.82 -2.61
N ALA A 117 -6.75 -9.95 -1.97
CA ALA A 117 -7.27 -8.84 -1.16
C ALA A 117 -8.10 -7.86 -2.00
N TYR A 118 -7.67 -7.59 -3.23
CA TYR A 118 -8.38 -6.75 -4.18
C TYR A 118 -9.72 -7.36 -4.57
N ARG A 119 -9.76 -8.64 -4.95
CA ARG A 119 -11.01 -9.35 -5.29
C ARG A 119 -12.00 -9.33 -4.12
N ALA A 120 -11.53 -9.58 -2.90
CA ALA A 120 -12.37 -9.53 -1.70
C ALA A 120 -12.90 -8.11 -1.41
N SER A 121 -12.03 -7.11 -1.50
CA SER A 121 -12.40 -5.70 -1.26
C SER A 121 -13.33 -5.16 -2.35
N PHE A 122 -13.12 -5.59 -3.59
CA PHE A 122 -13.97 -5.26 -4.73
C PHE A 122 -15.38 -5.81 -4.54
N ALA A 123 -15.51 -7.11 -4.24
CA ALA A 123 -16.81 -7.74 -4.01
C ALA A 123 -17.58 -7.05 -2.88
N ALA A 124 -16.90 -6.73 -1.77
CA ALA A 124 -17.52 -6.01 -0.65
C ALA A 124 -17.98 -4.59 -1.02
N LEU A 125 -17.20 -3.86 -1.84
CA LEU A 125 -17.58 -2.53 -2.31
C LEU A 125 -18.77 -2.58 -3.27
N ASP A 126 -18.83 -3.61 -4.12
CA ASP A 126 -19.91 -3.81 -5.08
C ASP A 126 -21.23 -4.15 -4.37
N GLU A 127 -21.20 -5.06 -3.39
CA GLU A 127 -22.36 -5.36 -2.53
C GLU A 127 -22.85 -4.13 -1.76
N GLU A 128 -21.92 -3.33 -1.22
CA GLU A 128 -22.27 -2.10 -0.54
C GLU A 128 -22.97 -1.12 -1.49
N LEU A 129 -22.47 -0.96 -2.72
CA LEU A 129 -23.08 -0.09 -3.72
C LEU A 129 -24.47 -0.57 -4.15
N LEU A 130 -24.68 -1.88 -4.26
CA LEU A 130 -25.99 -2.47 -4.57
C LEU A 130 -27.01 -2.26 -3.44
N SER A 131 -26.55 -2.19 -2.18
CA SER A 131 -27.40 -1.86 -1.03
C SER A 131 -27.83 -0.39 -0.98
N ALA A 132 -27.24 0.49 -1.80
CA ALA A 132 -27.59 1.90 -1.87
C ALA A 132 -28.93 2.13 -2.62
N PRO A 133 -29.69 3.19 -2.25
CA PRO A 133 -30.87 3.63 -2.98
C PRO A 133 -30.52 3.95 -4.42
N GLU A 134 -31.43 3.61 -5.31
CA GLU A 134 -31.26 3.74 -6.76
C GLU A 134 -30.87 5.17 -7.17
N ASP A 135 -31.50 6.18 -6.59
CA ASP A 135 -31.26 7.60 -6.91
C ASP A 135 -29.87 8.12 -6.50
N LEU A 136 -29.19 7.42 -5.59
CA LEU A 136 -27.88 7.81 -5.05
C LEU A 136 -26.73 6.99 -5.62
N ARG A 137 -27.00 5.84 -6.24
CA ARG A 137 -25.98 5.07 -6.99
C ARG A 137 -25.26 5.93 -8.03
N PRO A 138 -25.92 6.86 -8.77
CA PRO A 138 -25.22 7.79 -9.66
C PRO A 138 -24.20 8.69 -8.95
N VAL A 139 -24.48 9.14 -7.72
CA VAL A 139 -23.57 9.98 -6.93
C VAL A 139 -22.35 9.19 -6.49
N ALA A 140 -22.56 7.97 -5.98
CA ALA A 140 -21.47 7.07 -5.60
C ALA A 140 -20.61 6.68 -6.81
N ARG A 141 -21.23 6.37 -7.95
CA ARG A 141 -20.56 6.10 -9.24
C ARG A 141 -19.68 7.26 -9.69
N LYS A 142 -20.20 8.50 -9.67
CA LYS A 142 -19.42 9.68 -10.06
C LYS A 142 -18.27 9.96 -9.11
N ARG A 143 -18.44 9.70 -7.81
CA ARG A 143 -17.34 9.76 -6.84
C ARG A 143 -16.28 8.70 -7.06
N ALA A 144 -16.68 7.49 -7.47
CA ALA A 144 -15.74 6.45 -7.87
C ALA A 144 -14.87 6.98 -9.01
N LEU A 145 -15.50 7.37 -10.12
CA LEU A 145 -14.86 7.94 -11.30
C LEU A 145 -13.89 9.08 -10.96
N ALA A 146 -14.33 10.05 -10.16
CA ALA A 146 -13.50 11.20 -9.76
C ALA A 146 -12.22 10.83 -9.00
N GLY A 147 -12.22 9.73 -8.24
CA GLY A 147 -11.02 9.23 -7.55
C GLY A 147 -10.00 8.56 -8.48
N PHE A 148 -10.36 8.29 -9.74
CA PHE A 148 -9.57 7.50 -10.68
C PHE A 148 -9.17 8.23 -11.96
N SER A 149 -9.99 9.17 -12.43
CA SER A 149 -9.60 10.06 -13.52
C SER A 149 -8.47 10.98 -13.07
N GLY A 150 -7.46 11.17 -13.92
CA GLY A 150 -6.49 12.25 -13.78
C GLY A 150 -6.97 13.50 -14.54
N GLY A 151 -6.63 14.70 -14.06
CA GLY A 151 -6.89 15.95 -14.78
C GLY A 151 -8.34 16.44 -14.71
N SER A 152 -8.82 17.09 -15.78
CA SER A 152 -10.07 17.86 -15.83
C SER A 152 -11.35 17.03 -15.63
N ASP A 153 -11.34 15.76 -16.06
CA ASP A 153 -12.52 14.89 -16.00
C ASP A 153 -12.84 14.47 -14.56
N ALA A 154 -11.80 14.38 -13.72
CA ALA A 154 -11.91 14.12 -12.29
C ALA A 154 -12.56 15.27 -11.56
N GLU A 155 -12.15 16.48 -11.91
CA GLU A 155 -12.63 17.70 -11.30
C GLU A 155 -14.09 17.97 -11.68
N ALA A 156 -14.46 17.71 -12.94
CA ALA A 156 -15.84 17.76 -13.41
C ALA A 156 -16.73 16.73 -12.68
N ALA A 157 -16.33 15.46 -12.63
CA ALA A 157 -17.08 14.41 -11.95
C ALA A 157 -17.21 14.67 -10.43
N LEU A 158 -16.16 15.19 -9.79
CA LEU A 158 -16.18 15.56 -8.37
C LEU A 158 -17.12 16.75 -8.11
N THR A 159 -17.10 17.75 -8.99
CA THR A 159 -17.97 18.92 -8.90
C THR A 159 -19.43 18.52 -9.00
N GLU A 160 -19.77 17.65 -9.95
CA GLU A 160 -21.12 17.16 -10.12
C GLU A 160 -21.58 16.29 -8.94
N ALA A 161 -20.71 15.41 -8.43
CA ALA A 161 -21.00 14.63 -7.23
C ALA A 161 -21.24 15.51 -5.98
N LYS A 162 -20.48 16.60 -5.83
CA LYS A 162 -20.67 17.58 -4.75
C LYS A 162 -22.00 18.33 -4.90
N ALA A 163 -22.37 18.71 -6.12
CA ALA A 163 -23.65 19.38 -6.40
C ALA A 163 -24.83 18.47 -6.06
N LEU A 164 -24.78 17.20 -6.48
CA LEU A 164 -25.80 16.20 -6.13
C LEU A 164 -25.86 15.96 -4.61
N GLN A 165 -24.72 15.85 -3.93
CA GLN A 165 -24.72 15.69 -2.47
C GLN A 165 -25.33 16.91 -1.75
N ALA A 166 -25.01 18.13 -2.19
CA ALA A 166 -25.53 19.34 -1.57
C ALA A 166 -27.06 19.46 -1.71
N LEU A 167 -27.61 19.00 -2.84
CA LEU A 167 -29.05 18.97 -3.08
C LEU A 167 -29.78 17.99 -2.13
N TRP A 168 -29.12 16.89 -1.76
CA TRP A 168 -29.68 15.86 -0.88
C TRP A 168 -29.36 16.08 0.60
N ALA A 169 -28.31 16.84 0.94
CA ALA A 169 -27.83 17.02 2.30
C ALA A 169 -28.91 17.36 3.36
N PRO A 170 -29.94 18.17 3.08
CA PRO A 170 -31.03 18.45 4.04
C PRO A 170 -31.93 17.24 4.34
N HIS A 171 -31.86 16.19 3.51
CA HIS A 171 -32.73 15.02 3.54
C HIS A 171 -32.00 13.72 3.92
N LEU A 172 -30.67 13.79 4.18
CA LEU A 172 -29.86 12.63 4.56
C LEU A 172 -29.82 12.49 6.09
N ASP A 173 -30.18 11.31 6.60
CA ASP A 173 -29.99 10.95 8.01
C ASP A 173 -28.52 10.57 8.34
N ALA A 174 -28.23 10.35 9.63
CA ALA A 174 -26.89 10.02 10.11
C ALA A 174 -26.37 8.65 9.62
N ALA A 175 -27.25 7.67 9.39
CA ALA A 175 -26.86 6.38 8.84
C ALA A 175 -26.39 6.54 7.39
N TRP A 176 -26.99 7.43 6.62
CA TRP A 176 -26.55 7.79 5.25
C TRP A 176 -25.15 8.38 5.21
N VAL A 177 -24.89 9.38 6.05
CA VAL A 177 -23.57 10.05 6.08
C VAL A 177 -22.48 9.02 6.40
N ASN A 178 -22.74 8.15 7.37
CA ASN A 178 -21.81 7.09 7.74
C ASN A 178 -21.58 6.07 6.62
N TRP A 179 -22.63 5.66 5.90
CA TRP A 179 -22.51 4.78 4.74
C TRP A 179 -21.62 5.41 3.65
N THR A 180 -21.85 6.67 3.30
CA THR A 180 -21.03 7.34 2.27
C THR A 180 -19.56 7.46 2.67
N ALA A 181 -19.26 7.71 3.94
CA ALA A 181 -17.90 7.76 4.46
C ALA A 181 -17.23 6.38 4.45
N ALA A 182 -17.97 5.32 4.81
CA ALA A 182 -17.50 3.94 4.76
C ALA A 182 -17.17 3.52 3.31
N TRP A 183 -18.09 3.81 2.39
CA TRP A 183 -17.92 3.54 0.96
C TRP A 183 -16.71 4.28 0.39
N GLN A 184 -16.53 5.57 0.70
CA GLN A 184 -15.36 6.35 0.29
C GLN A 184 -14.04 5.75 0.82
N THR A 185 -14.06 5.31 2.08
CA THR A 185 -12.89 4.67 2.70
C THR A 185 -12.54 3.37 1.99
N ARG A 186 -13.53 2.51 1.69
CA ARG A 186 -13.30 1.26 0.96
C ARG A 186 -12.87 1.50 -0.48
N ASN A 187 -13.46 2.47 -1.18
CA ASN A 187 -13.04 2.84 -2.52
C ASN A 187 -11.57 3.29 -2.54
N ARG A 188 -11.14 4.09 -1.56
CA ARG A 188 -9.73 4.49 -1.42
C ARG A 188 -8.82 3.26 -1.22
N VAL A 189 -9.19 2.31 -0.36
CA VAL A 189 -8.44 1.07 -0.15
C VAL A 189 -8.34 0.27 -1.45
N LEU A 190 -9.42 0.19 -2.23
CA LEU A 190 -9.44 -0.50 -3.51
C LEU A 190 -8.52 0.18 -4.55
N SER A 191 -8.50 1.51 -4.62
CA SER A 191 -7.58 2.27 -5.47
C SER A 191 -6.12 1.97 -5.13
N ASN A 192 -5.85 1.93 -3.83
CA ASN A 192 -4.57 1.67 -3.22
C ASN A 192 -4.05 0.26 -3.55
N LEU A 193 -4.91 -0.75 -3.46
CA LEU A 193 -4.61 -2.13 -3.88
C LEU A 193 -4.34 -2.24 -5.38
N ALA A 194 -5.10 -1.52 -6.22
CA ALA A 194 -4.85 -1.51 -7.67
C ALA A 194 -3.47 -0.93 -8.02
N ILE A 195 -3.05 0.17 -7.37
CA ILE A 195 -1.70 0.74 -7.53
C ILE A 195 -0.63 -0.29 -7.16
N ALA A 196 -0.81 -0.98 -6.02
CA ALA A 196 0.11 -2.01 -5.58
C ALA A 196 0.23 -3.15 -6.59
N ILE A 197 -0.90 -3.64 -7.11
CA ILE A 197 -0.95 -4.70 -8.13
C ILE A 197 -0.23 -4.28 -9.41
N GLU A 198 -0.50 -3.09 -9.94
CA GLU A 198 0.18 -2.58 -11.15
C GLU A 198 1.69 -2.44 -10.93
N THR A 199 2.10 -1.93 -9.76
CA THR A 199 3.51 -1.73 -9.43
C THR A 199 4.22 -3.08 -9.32
N LEU A 200 3.68 -4.02 -8.54
CA LEU A 200 4.23 -5.36 -8.38
C LEU A 200 4.18 -6.17 -9.68
N GLY A 201 3.14 -6.00 -10.49
CA GLY A 201 3.02 -6.62 -11.81
C GLY A 201 4.14 -6.16 -12.73
N SER A 202 4.33 -4.83 -12.86
CA SER A 202 5.44 -4.25 -13.62
C SER A 202 6.81 -4.75 -13.16
N LEU A 203 6.99 -4.96 -11.85
CA LEU A 203 8.23 -5.49 -11.26
C LEU A 203 8.44 -6.98 -11.56
N ALA A 204 7.36 -7.77 -11.51
CA ALA A 204 7.38 -9.21 -11.75
C ALA A 204 7.37 -9.59 -13.24
N GLY A 205 7.17 -8.63 -14.14
CA GLY A 205 6.96 -8.86 -15.56
C GLY A 205 5.56 -9.37 -15.90
N GLU A 206 4.60 -9.19 -14.99
CA GLU A 206 3.19 -9.50 -15.23
C GLU A 206 2.48 -8.29 -15.85
N THR A 207 1.63 -8.54 -16.84
CA THR A 207 0.91 -7.47 -17.54
C THR A 207 -0.54 -7.45 -17.07
N PHE A 208 -1.03 -6.27 -16.70
CA PHE A 208 -2.43 -6.02 -16.37
C PHE A 208 -2.95 -4.92 -17.27
N GLU A 209 -4.20 -5.05 -17.72
CA GLU A 209 -4.87 -3.97 -18.45
C GLU A 209 -5.11 -2.76 -17.52
N PRO A 210 -5.24 -1.54 -18.08
CA PRO A 210 -5.56 -0.36 -17.30
C PRO A 210 -6.83 -0.54 -16.47
N ARG A 211 -6.86 0.10 -15.29
CA ARG A 211 -8.06 0.18 -14.44
C ARG A 211 -9.30 0.57 -15.25
N GLN A 212 -10.36 -0.21 -15.10
CA GLN A 212 -11.65 0.09 -15.68
C GLN A 212 -12.69 0.31 -14.58
N VAL A 213 -13.65 1.19 -14.84
CA VAL A 213 -14.85 1.30 -14.01
C VAL A 213 -15.88 0.35 -14.61
N SER A 214 -16.31 -0.64 -13.84
CA SER A 214 -17.41 -1.53 -14.23
C SER A 214 -18.71 -0.75 -14.41
N GLU A 215 -19.68 -1.33 -15.12
CA GLU A 215 -21.04 -0.78 -15.21
C GLU A 215 -21.69 -0.57 -13.83
N GLY A 216 -21.24 -1.32 -12.82
CA GLY A 216 -21.64 -1.18 -11.41
C GLY A 216 -21.19 0.14 -10.80
N GLY A 217 -20.06 0.72 -11.24
CA GLY A 217 -19.38 1.85 -10.60
C GLY A 217 -18.13 1.46 -9.82
N SER A 218 -17.86 0.17 -9.72
CA SER A 218 -16.75 -0.41 -8.96
C SER A 218 -15.52 -0.55 -9.86
N LEU A 219 -14.31 -0.40 -9.29
CA LEU A 219 -13.04 -0.50 -10.02
C LEU A 219 -12.67 -1.96 -10.32
N VAL A 220 -12.35 -2.31 -11.57
CA VAL A 220 -11.90 -3.65 -11.96
C VAL A 220 -10.51 -3.60 -12.58
N LEU A 221 -9.69 -4.60 -12.27
CA LEU A 221 -8.46 -4.94 -13.00
C LEU A 221 -8.80 -6.00 -14.05
N ALA A 222 -8.62 -5.68 -15.32
CA ALA A 222 -8.70 -6.68 -16.36
C ALA A 222 -7.34 -7.41 -16.47
N SER A 223 -7.37 -8.74 -16.42
CA SER A 223 -6.23 -9.55 -16.84
C SER A 223 -6.19 -9.58 -18.37
N VAL A 224 -4.99 -9.47 -18.94
CA VAL A 224 -4.75 -9.70 -20.37
C VAL A 224 -5.13 -11.13 -20.75
#